data_AF-A0A6I3KM44-F1
#
_entry.id   AF-A0A6I3KM44-F1
#
_cell.length_a   1.000
_cell.length_b   1.000
_cell.length_c   1.000
_cell.angle_alpha   90.00
_cell.angle_beta   90.00
_cell.angle_gamma   90.00
#
_symmetry.space_group_name_H-M   'P 1'
#
loop_
_entity.id
_entity.type
_entity.pdbx_description
1 polymer ?
#
loop_
_entity_poly.entity_id
_entity_poly.type
_entity_poly.pdbx_seq_one_letter_code
_entity_poly.pdbx_strand_id
1 'polypeptide(L)'
;MSVDYEYDVAFSFHSTDEALATELNDLLEGRFKTFLYSKKQEVLAGFDGEEKFNAIFGAQARCVVVLYRPEWGETPFTRIEQTAIRNRGYEHGYDFSLIIPTSTPPAVPPWLPKTRLWFGLSRFGIKGAAAVIEARVQEAGGEPRVETVAARAARYQRSADLQEAKRNFRESVLGVREAKLAYERLTESLTSKCAEIANSHQHLQHLKLTKLQEFRLLSGLGLFMSFCWRGMYANSLAESSLTVDLFDNVPKLPGLHVWENARRLQALKYDYELVGHDRHGYVERSGDQRDLTAEELADHLLQLYMDRCAKL
;
A
#
# COMPACT_ATOMS: atom_id res chain seq x y z
N MET A 1 15.12 -31.42 -19.44
CA MET A 1 13.72 -31.90 -19.34
C MET A 1 12.88 -30.66 -19.13
N SER A 2 11.88 -30.39 -19.97
CA SER A 2 10.97 -29.27 -19.73
C SER A 2 10.10 -29.61 -18.53
N VAL A 3 10.34 -28.96 -17.40
CA VAL A 3 9.42 -29.03 -16.26
C VAL A 3 8.12 -28.39 -16.73
N ASP A 4 7.05 -29.17 -16.77
CA ASP A 4 5.73 -28.67 -17.13
C ASP A 4 5.13 -27.99 -15.89
N TYR A 5 5.00 -26.67 -15.95
CA TYR A 5 4.44 -25.88 -14.85
C TYR A 5 2.95 -25.67 -15.09
N GLU A 6 2.13 -25.92 -14.07
CA GLU A 6 0.69 -25.65 -14.13
C GLU A 6 0.43 -24.15 -14.25
N TYR A 7 1.25 -23.34 -13.56
CA TYR A 7 1.16 -21.89 -13.53
C TYR A 7 2.47 -21.24 -13.95
N ASP A 8 2.39 -20.19 -14.74
CA ASP A 8 3.54 -19.35 -15.08
C ASP A 8 3.88 -18.40 -13.92
N VAL A 9 2.85 -17.87 -13.24
CA VAL A 9 3.00 -16.96 -12.08
C VAL A 9 2.04 -17.37 -10.97
N ALA A 10 2.53 -17.47 -9.75
CA ALA A 10 1.70 -17.58 -8.55
C ALA A 10 1.94 -16.39 -7.61
N PHE A 11 0.88 -15.76 -7.13
CA PHE A 11 0.95 -14.65 -6.19
C PHE A 11 0.72 -15.15 -4.75
N SER A 12 1.66 -14.84 -3.87
CA SER A 12 1.55 -15.03 -2.42
C SER A 12 1.57 -13.66 -1.75
N PHE A 13 0.57 -13.38 -0.92
CA PHE A 13 0.34 -12.06 -0.34
C PHE A 13 -0.49 -12.14 0.95
N HIS A 14 -0.39 -11.13 1.80
CA HIS A 14 -1.28 -10.97 2.95
C HIS A 14 -2.62 -10.38 2.49
N SER A 15 -3.74 -10.65 3.17
CA SER A 15 -5.08 -10.18 2.75
C SER A 15 -5.17 -8.67 2.47
N THR A 16 -4.41 -7.86 3.22
CA THR A 16 -4.30 -6.40 3.01
C THR A 16 -3.75 -6.00 1.64
N ASP A 17 -2.94 -6.86 1.02
CA ASP A 17 -2.29 -6.65 -0.26
C ASP A 17 -3.07 -7.29 -1.43
N GLU A 18 -4.29 -7.79 -1.19
CA GLU A 18 -5.12 -8.46 -2.19
C GLU A 18 -5.45 -7.57 -3.39
N ALA A 19 -5.74 -6.30 -3.14
CA ALA A 19 -6.02 -5.34 -4.21
C ALA A 19 -4.81 -5.22 -5.16
N LEU A 20 -3.61 -5.07 -4.61
CA LEU A 20 -2.37 -4.98 -5.37
C LEU A 20 -2.08 -6.26 -6.14
N ALA A 21 -2.27 -7.43 -5.50
CA ALA A 21 -2.11 -8.73 -6.15
C ALA A 21 -3.09 -8.91 -7.32
N THR A 22 -4.32 -8.45 -7.16
CA THR A 22 -5.36 -8.50 -8.18
C THR A 22 -5.02 -7.61 -9.37
N GLU A 23 -4.57 -6.38 -9.12
CA GLU A 23 -4.15 -5.48 -10.19
C GLU A 23 -2.94 -6.01 -10.96
N LEU A 24 -1.93 -6.57 -10.28
CA LEU A 24 -0.78 -7.22 -10.93
C LEU A 24 -1.21 -8.42 -11.77
N ASN A 25 -2.08 -9.26 -11.21
CA ASN A 25 -2.63 -10.41 -11.90
C ASN A 25 -3.38 -9.98 -13.16
N ASP A 26 -4.19 -8.93 -13.10
CA ASP A 26 -4.97 -8.43 -14.24
C ASP A 26 -4.08 -7.94 -15.40
N LEU A 27 -2.86 -7.47 -15.11
CA LEU A 27 -1.86 -7.10 -16.12
C LEU A 27 -1.18 -8.32 -16.79
N LEU A 28 -1.26 -9.50 -16.16
CA LEU A 28 -0.50 -10.70 -16.54
C LEU A 28 -1.36 -11.86 -17.03
N GLU A 29 -2.57 -12.04 -16.50
CA GLU A 29 -3.44 -13.21 -16.77
C GLU A 29 -3.84 -13.37 -18.24
N GLY A 30 -3.82 -12.28 -19.01
CA GLY A 30 -4.08 -12.33 -20.46
C GLY A 30 -2.95 -12.97 -21.26
N ARG A 31 -1.73 -13.04 -20.70
CA ARG A 31 -0.51 -13.52 -21.38
C ARG A 31 0.07 -14.77 -20.71
N PHE A 32 -0.20 -14.98 -19.43
CA PHE A 32 0.39 -16.04 -18.62
C PHE A 32 -0.68 -16.78 -17.82
N LYS A 33 -0.45 -18.07 -17.51
CA LYS A 33 -1.29 -18.79 -16.54
C LYS A 33 -0.97 -18.29 -15.15
N THR A 34 -1.85 -17.49 -14.57
CA THR A 34 -1.66 -16.95 -13.22
C THR A 34 -2.45 -17.73 -12.17
N PHE A 35 -1.91 -17.79 -10.96
CA PHE A 35 -2.58 -18.28 -9.77
C PHE A 35 -2.74 -17.13 -8.78
N LEU A 36 -4.00 -16.78 -8.49
CA LEU A 36 -4.40 -15.81 -7.49
C LEU A 36 -5.46 -16.49 -6.59
N TYR A 37 -5.15 -16.64 -5.30
CA TYR A 37 -5.98 -17.38 -4.34
C TYR A 37 -7.42 -16.82 -4.24
N SER A 38 -7.59 -15.50 -4.16
CA SER A 38 -8.90 -14.87 -3.97
C SER A 38 -9.88 -15.16 -5.11
N LYS A 39 -9.38 -15.35 -6.33
CA LYS A 39 -10.18 -15.73 -7.50
C LYS A 39 -10.49 -17.23 -7.60
N LYS A 40 -9.93 -18.06 -6.71
CA LYS A 40 -10.02 -19.53 -6.77
C LYS A 40 -10.69 -20.15 -5.54
N GLN A 41 -11.59 -19.41 -4.87
CA GLN A 41 -12.35 -19.90 -3.70
C GLN A 41 -13.10 -21.22 -3.97
N GLU A 42 -13.62 -21.43 -5.18
CA GLU A 42 -14.25 -22.70 -5.58
C GLU A 42 -13.30 -23.91 -5.53
N VAL A 43 -12.00 -23.69 -5.70
CA VAL A 43 -10.97 -24.74 -5.71
C VAL A 43 -10.64 -25.25 -4.30
N LEU A 44 -11.01 -24.49 -3.27
CA LEU A 44 -10.79 -24.82 -1.86
C LEU A 44 -12.02 -25.41 -1.18
N ALA A 45 -13.20 -25.22 -1.77
CA ALA A 45 -14.43 -25.86 -1.34
C ALA A 45 -14.42 -27.36 -1.69
N GLY A 46 -13.54 -28.13 -1.07
CA GLY A 46 -13.48 -29.60 -1.23
C GLY A 46 -12.08 -30.23 -1.18
N PHE A 47 -11.00 -29.46 -1.10
CA PHE A 47 -9.62 -29.97 -1.03
C PHE A 47 -8.90 -29.48 0.23
N ASP A 48 -7.90 -30.24 0.68
CA ASP A 48 -6.96 -29.76 1.69
C ASP A 48 -6.13 -28.62 1.08
N GLY A 49 -6.47 -27.39 1.47
CA GLY A 49 -5.82 -26.18 0.98
C GLY A 49 -4.32 -26.19 1.26
N GLU A 50 -3.88 -26.83 2.34
CA GLU A 50 -2.48 -26.86 2.73
C GLU A 50 -1.63 -27.63 1.71
N GLU A 51 -2.06 -28.82 1.31
CA GLU A 51 -1.37 -29.65 0.30
C GLU A 51 -1.30 -28.92 -1.05
N LYS A 52 -2.40 -28.27 -1.44
CA LYS A 52 -2.48 -27.57 -2.71
C LYS A 52 -1.57 -26.35 -2.77
N PHE A 53 -1.56 -25.51 -1.73
CA PHE A 53 -0.64 -24.37 -1.68
C PHE A 53 0.81 -24.84 -1.66
N ASN A 54 1.12 -25.89 -0.91
CA ASN A 54 2.45 -26.46 -0.87
C ASN A 54 2.90 -26.91 -2.28
N ALA A 55 2.05 -27.64 -3.00
CA ALA A 55 2.33 -28.08 -4.36
C ALA A 55 2.53 -26.89 -5.34
N ILE A 56 1.65 -25.87 -5.28
CA ILE A 56 1.71 -24.72 -6.18
C ILE A 56 2.99 -23.93 -5.99
N PHE A 57 3.27 -23.50 -4.75
CA PHE A 57 4.43 -22.66 -4.47
C PHE A 57 5.75 -23.46 -4.42
N GLY A 58 5.68 -24.74 -4.05
CA GLY A 58 6.83 -25.64 -3.96
C GLY A 58 7.29 -26.23 -5.29
N ALA A 59 6.41 -26.37 -6.29
CA ALA A 59 6.80 -27.00 -7.56
C ALA A 59 6.01 -26.56 -8.80
N GLN A 60 4.70 -26.34 -8.72
CA GLN A 60 3.86 -26.21 -9.92
C GLN A 60 3.87 -24.80 -10.55
N ALA A 61 4.28 -23.77 -9.80
CA ALA A 61 4.45 -22.42 -10.33
C ALA A 61 5.87 -22.22 -10.89
N ARG A 62 5.97 -21.69 -12.10
CA ARG A 62 7.26 -21.33 -12.72
C ARG A 62 7.91 -20.17 -11.97
N CYS A 63 7.16 -19.09 -11.76
CA CYS A 63 7.58 -17.94 -10.97
C CYS A 63 6.62 -17.70 -9.79
N VAL A 64 7.15 -17.35 -8.62
CA VAL A 64 6.39 -17.01 -7.42
C VAL A 64 6.64 -15.55 -7.06
N VAL A 65 5.59 -14.75 -7.06
CA VAL A 65 5.63 -13.33 -6.66
C VAL A 65 5.12 -13.23 -5.23
N VAL A 66 5.97 -12.73 -4.33
CA VAL A 66 5.63 -12.53 -2.93
C VAL A 66 5.46 -11.04 -2.66
N LEU A 67 4.24 -10.62 -2.35
CA LEU A 67 3.96 -9.29 -1.81
C LEU A 67 4.24 -9.35 -0.31
N TYR A 68 5.37 -8.78 0.10
CA TYR A 68 5.91 -8.97 1.44
C TYR A 68 5.65 -7.78 2.35
N ARG A 69 5.03 -8.06 3.49
CA ARG A 69 4.98 -7.21 4.69
C ARG A 69 5.33 -8.05 5.91
N PRO A 70 5.72 -7.44 7.05
CA PRO A 70 6.12 -8.18 8.25
C PRO A 70 5.11 -9.25 8.70
N GLU A 71 3.82 -8.99 8.53
CA GLU A 71 2.71 -9.88 8.91
C GLU A 71 2.53 -11.07 7.93
N TRP A 72 3.14 -11.01 6.74
CA TRP A 72 3.11 -12.13 5.79
C TRP A 72 3.98 -13.28 6.31
N GLY A 73 3.39 -14.47 6.40
CA GLY A 73 4.00 -15.66 7.01
C GLY A 73 3.52 -15.95 8.43
N GLU A 74 2.79 -15.01 9.06
CA GLU A 74 2.24 -15.21 10.40
C GLU A 74 0.91 -15.95 10.38
N THR A 75 0.09 -15.76 9.34
CA THR A 75 -1.20 -16.45 9.17
C THR A 75 -1.00 -17.92 8.75
N PRO A 76 -1.92 -18.85 9.10
CA PRO A 76 -1.79 -20.27 8.77
C PRO A 76 -1.48 -20.54 7.30
N PHE A 77 -2.23 -19.91 6.38
CA PHE A 77 -2.04 -20.09 4.94
C PHE A 77 -0.70 -19.51 4.47
N THR A 78 -0.40 -18.25 4.77
CA THR A 78 0.87 -17.62 4.35
C THR A 78 2.09 -18.32 4.93
N ARG A 79 1.96 -18.99 6.09
CA ARG A 79 3.03 -19.78 6.71
C ARG A 79 3.35 -21.04 5.89
N ILE A 80 2.33 -21.71 5.36
CA ILE A 80 2.50 -22.87 4.49
C ILE A 80 3.14 -22.44 3.18
N GLU A 81 2.67 -21.35 2.58
CA GLU A 81 3.26 -20.75 1.37
C GLU A 81 4.74 -20.41 1.59
N GLN A 82 5.05 -19.71 2.69
CA GLN A 82 6.42 -19.38 3.06
C GLN A 82 7.29 -20.64 3.21
N THR A 83 6.76 -21.68 3.85
CA THR A 83 7.49 -22.94 4.04
C THR A 83 7.79 -23.61 2.71
N ALA A 84 6.81 -23.69 1.81
CA ALA A 84 6.97 -24.26 0.47
C ALA A 84 8.01 -23.49 -0.37
N ILE A 85 7.95 -22.15 -0.35
CA ILE A 85 8.90 -21.27 -1.06
C ILE A 85 10.31 -21.45 -0.48
N ARG A 86 10.46 -21.52 0.85
CA ARG A 86 11.76 -21.71 1.49
C ARG A 86 12.37 -23.07 1.18
N ASN A 87 11.56 -24.14 1.20
CA ASN A 87 12.04 -25.49 0.90
C ASN A 87 12.54 -25.56 -0.55
N ARG A 88 11.74 -25.06 -1.50
CA ARG A 88 12.15 -24.98 -2.91
C ARG A 88 13.39 -24.09 -3.10
N GLY A 89 13.45 -22.96 -2.40
CA GLY A 89 14.59 -22.05 -2.43
C GLY A 89 15.88 -22.64 -1.86
N TYR A 90 15.77 -23.53 -0.87
CA TYR A 90 16.89 -24.27 -0.33
C TYR A 90 17.44 -25.31 -1.32
N GLU A 91 16.55 -25.99 -2.06
CA GLU A 91 16.93 -27.04 -3.01
C GLU A 91 17.41 -26.51 -4.37
N HIS A 92 16.78 -25.44 -4.87
CA HIS A 92 16.96 -24.96 -6.24
C HIS A 92 17.40 -23.49 -6.34
N GLY A 93 17.58 -22.81 -5.21
CA GLY A 93 17.81 -21.36 -5.18
C GLY A 93 16.52 -20.56 -5.38
N TYR A 94 16.61 -19.23 -5.18
CA TYR A 94 15.46 -18.32 -5.20
C TYR A 94 15.26 -17.62 -6.57
N ASP A 95 15.73 -18.19 -7.68
CA ASP A 95 15.55 -17.58 -9.01
C ASP A 95 14.10 -17.61 -9.49
N PHE A 96 13.33 -18.57 -8.99
CA PHE A 96 11.90 -18.64 -9.26
C PHE A 96 11.10 -17.58 -8.49
N SER A 97 11.65 -16.91 -7.46
CA SER A 97 10.88 -15.99 -6.63
C SER A 97 11.23 -14.52 -6.85
N LEU A 98 10.20 -13.68 -6.84
CA LEU A 98 10.31 -12.22 -6.84
C LEU A 98 9.67 -11.67 -5.58
N ILE A 99 10.44 -10.97 -4.76
CA ILE A 99 9.95 -10.32 -3.54
C ILE A 99 9.65 -8.85 -3.85
N ILE A 100 8.43 -8.42 -3.53
CA ILE A 100 7.96 -7.04 -3.66
C ILE A 100 7.53 -6.56 -2.27
N PRO A 101 8.35 -5.77 -1.56
CA PRO A 101 7.97 -5.19 -0.28
C PRO A 101 6.79 -4.23 -0.43
N THR A 102 5.77 -4.41 0.40
CA THR A 102 4.57 -3.56 0.49
C THR A 102 4.57 -2.69 1.75
N SER A 103 5.43 -2.96 2.74
CA SER A 103 5.56 -2.15 3.95
C SER A 103 6.38 -0.87 3.73
N THR A 104 6.11 0.15 4.56
CA THR A 104 6.96 1.36 4.67
C THR A 104 7.51 1.46 6.10
N PRO A 105 8.84 1.41 6.31
CA PRO A 105 9.89 1.21 5.32
C PRO A 105 9.85 -0.19 4.66
N PRO A 106 10.43 -0.35 3.46
CA PRO A 106 10.50 -1.64 2.78
C PRO A 106 11.21 -2.68 3.65
N ALA A 107 10.48 -3.72 4.05
CA ALA A 107 11.04 -4.87 4.74
C ALA A 107 11.24 -6.01 3.74
N VAL A 108 12.16 -6.93 4.07
CA VAL A 108 12.32 -8.20 3.33
C VAL A 108 12.35 -9.37 4.31
N PRO A 109 11.93 -10.57 3.89
CA PRO A 109 11.94 -11.72 4.78
C PRO A 109 13.36 -12.03 5.29
N PRO A 110 13.53 -12.37 6.58
CA PRO A 110 14.85 -12.59 7.17
C PRO A 110 15.58 -13.81 6.60
N TRP A 111 14.84 -14.74 5.99
CA TRP A 111 15.38 -15.95 5.35
C TRP A 111 15.86 -15.70 3.91
N LEU A 112 15.55 -14.54 3.30
CA LEU A 112 15.97 -14.23 1.94
C LEU A 112 17.48 -13.89 1.93
N PRO A 113 18.28 -14.45 1.01
CA PRO A 113 19.69 -14.11 0.91
C PRO A 113 19.92 -12.61 0.69
N LYS A 114 20.87 -12.01 1.42
CA LYS A 114 21.17 -10.56 1.34
C LYS A 114 21.63 -10.08 -0.05
N THR A 115 22.09 -11.00 -0.90
CA THR A 115 22.52 -10.72 -2.27
C THR A 115 21.37 -10.58 -3.26
N ARG A 116 20.13 -10.94 -2.87
CA ARG A 116 18.95 -10.84 -3.73
C ARG A 116 18.41 -9.42 -3.75
N LEU A 117 18.23 -8.89 -4.96
CA LEU A 117 17.50 -7.65 -5.19
C LEU A 117 15.99 -7.91 -5.10
N TRP A 118 15.28 -7.01 -4.43
CA TRP A 118 13.81 -6.98 -4.37
C TRP A 118 13.29 -5.84 -5.25
N PHE A 119 12.02 -5.94 -5.68
CA PHE A 119 11.42 -4.91 -6.52
C PHE A 119 10.84 -3.78 -5.69
N GLY A 120 11.32 -2.55 -5.91
CA GLY A 120 10.80 -1.37 -5.23
C GLY A 120 9.54 -0.83 -5.89
N LEU A 121 8.37 -1.27 -5.41
CA LEU A 121 7.07 -0.85 -5.94
C LEU A 121 6.92 0.68 -5.94
N SER A 122 7.31 1.34 -4.85
CA SER A 122 7.25 2.80 -4.74
C SER A 122 8.04 3.54 -5.82
N ARG A 123 9.17 2.98 -6.29
CA ARG A 123 10.06 3.64 -7.25
C ARG A 123 9.66 3.43 -8.70
N PHE A 124 9.10 2.25 -9.01
CA PHE A 124 8.89 1.81 -10.40
C PHE A 124 7.42 1.56 -10.75
N GLY A 125 6.54 1.60 -9.76
CA GLY A 125 5.10 1.42 -9.91
C GLY A 125 4.69 0.00 -10.32
N ILE A 126 3.38 -0.20 -10.38
CA ILE A 126 2.78 -1.51 -10.66
C ILE A 126 3.03 -2.02 -12.08
N LYS A 127 3.05 -1.11 -13.07
CA LYS A 127 3.38 -1.46 -14.47
C LYS A 127 4.83 -1.94 -14.61
N GLY A 128 5.74 -1.32 -13.87
CA GLY A 128 7.14 -1.76 -13.79
C GLY A 128 7.24 -3.14 -13.15
N ALA A 129 6.49 -3.39 -12.08
CA ALA A 129 6.46 -4.70 -11.42
C ALA A 129 5.97 -5.79 -12.39
N ALA A 130 4.87 -5.55 -13.11
CA ALA A 130 4.35 -6.49 -14.10
C ALA A 130 5.37 -6.79 -15.21
N ALA A 131 6.09 -5.79 -15.71
CA ALA A 131 7.13 -5.99 -16.72
C ALA A 131 8.31 -6.83 -16.20
N VAL A 132 8.70 -6.65 -14.94
CA VAL A 132 9.74 -7.47 -14.31
C VAL A 132 9.27 -8.91 -14.12
N ILE A 133 8.02 -9.12 -13.69
CA ILE A 133 7.44 -10.47 -13.56
C ILE A 133 7.43 -11.17 -14.93
N GLU A 134 7.02 -10.47 -15.98
CA GLU A 134 7.04 -10.98 -17.35
C GLU A 134 8.45 -11.38 -17.79
N ALA A 135 9.46 -10.55 -17.55
CA ALA A 135 10.85 -10.88 -17.84
C ALA A 135 11.31 -12.12 -17.08
N ARG A 136 10.96 -12.25 -15.80
CA ARG A 136 11.29 -13.43 -14.97
C ARG A 136 10.65 -14.71 -15.48
N VAL A 137 9.39 -14.63 -15.93
CA VAL A 137 8.70 -15.78 -16.53
C VAL A 137 9.39 -16.21 -17.82
N GLN A 138 9.78 -15.26 -18.66
CA GLN A 138 10.51 -15.54 -19.91
C GLN A 138 11.92 -16.11 -19.65
N GLU A 139 12.67 -15.56 -18.69
CA GLU A 139 13.97 -16.10 -18.26
C GLU A 139 13.85 -17.54 -17.75
N ALA A 140 12.73 -17.86 -17.09
CA ALA A 140 12.40 -19.21 -16.64
C ALA A 140 11.80 -20.10 -17.76
N GLY A 141 11.77 -19.63 -19.02
CA GLY A 141 11.32 -20.36 -20.20
C GLY A 141 9.80 -20.39 -20.42
N GLY A 142 9.06 -19.46 -19.83
CA GLY A 142 7.62 -19.27 -20.04
C GLY A 142 7.35 -18.32 -21.20
N GLU A 143 6.56 -18.76 -22.18
CA GLU A 143 6.25 -17.97 -23.37
C GLU A 143 4.94 -17.19 -23.20
N PRO A 144 4.92 -15.87 -23.48
CA PRO A 144 3.69 -15.09 -23.43
C PRO A 144 2.71 -15.59 -24.48
N ARG A 145 1.48 -15.82 -24.07
CA ARG A 145 0.37 -16.16 -24.97
C ARG A 145 -0.20 -14.90 -25.60
N VAL A 146 -0.71 -15.06 -26.81
CA VAL A 146 -1.53 -14.02 -27.43
C VAL A 146 -2.80 -13.88 -26.62
N GLU A 147 -2.99 -12.70 -26.04
CA GLU A 147 -4.21 -12.37 -25.31
C GLU A 147 -5.41 -12.48 -26.26
N THR A 148 -6.39 -13.30 -25.89
CA THR A 148 -7.61 -13.45 -26.69
C THR A 148 -8.46 -12.18 -26.58
N VAL A 149 -9.29 -11.92 -27.59
CA VAL A 149 -10.25 -10.79 -27.55
C VAL A 149 -11.18 -10.90 -26.33
N ALA A 150 -11.59 -12.11 -25.97
CA ALA A 150 -12.40 -12.37 -24.79
C ALA A 150 -11.67 -12.02 -23.47
N ALA A 151 -10.40 -12.41 -23.33
CA ALA A 151 -9.59 -12.05 -22.16
C ALA A 151 -9.37 -10.54 -22.07
N ARG A 152 -9.12 -9.88 -23.22
CA ARG A 152 -8.99 -8.42 -23.29
C ARG A 152 -10.29 -7.71 -22.91
N ALA A 153 -11.44 -8.23 -23.35
CA ALA A 153 -12.75 -7.71 -22.98
C ALA A 153 -13.04 -7.88 -21.49
N ALA A 154 -12.72 -9.05 -20.91
CA ALA A 154 -12.87 -9.29 -19.47
C ALA A 154 -11.99 -8.34 -18.63
N ARG A 155 -10.73 -8.11 -19.03
CA ARG A 155 -9.86 -7.13 -18.38
C ARG A 155 -10.41 -5.71 -18.48
N TYR A 156 -10.93 -5.34 -19.66
CA TYR A 156 -11.57 -4.04 -19.84
C TYR A 156 -12.80 -3.88 -18.93
N GLN A 157 -13.66 -4.90 -18.85
CA GLN A 157 -14.83 -4.89 -17.99
C GLN A 157 -14.45 -4.69 -16.52
N ARG A 158 -13.50 -5.47 -15.99
CA ARG A 158 -13.05 -5.30 -14.59
C ARG A 158 -12.45 -3.93 -14.31
N SER A 159 -11.68 -3.40 -15.27
CA SER A 159 -11.15 -2.04 -15.16
C SER A 159 -12.28 -1.00 -15.17
N ALA A 160 -13.31 -1.18 -16.01
CA ALA A 160 -14.48 -0.31 -16.06
C ALA A 160 -15.29 -0.40 -14.76
N ASP A 161 -15.52 -1.61 -14.24
CA ASP A 161 -16.23 -1.86 -12.98
C ASP A 161 -15.52 -1.20 -11.80
N LEU A 162 -14.18 -1.29 -11.73
CA LEU A 162 -13.39 -0.63 -10.70
C LEU A 162 -13.48 0.90 -10.81
N GLN A 163 -13.40 1.45 -12.03
CA GLN A 163 -13.54 2.89 -12.24
C GLN A 163 -14.94 3.39 -11.86
N GLU A 164 -15.97 2.61 -12.17
CA GLU A 164 -17.33 2.87 -11.75
C GLU A 164 -17.48 2.79 -10.22
N ALA A 165 -16.91 1.78 -9.57
CA ALA A 165 -16.91 1.67 -8.11
C ALA A 165 -16.20 2.87 -7.45
N LYS A 166 -15.05 3.32 -7.98
CA LYS A 166 -14.34 4.52 -7.51
C LYS A 166 -15.19 5.78 -7.66
N ARG A 167 -15.86 5.96 -8.81
CA ARG A 167 -16.77 7.08 -9.04
C ARG A 167 -17.95 7.04 -8.07
N ASN A 168 -18.61 5.90 -7.95
CA ASN A 168 -19.75 5.71 -7.05
C ASN A 168 -19.35 5.97 -5.59
N PHE A 169 -18.20 5.49 -5.15
CA PHE A 169 -17.68 5.77 -3.81
C PHE A 169 -17.44 7.28 -3.62
N ARG A 170 -16.79 7.94 -4.59
CA ARG A 170 -16.53 9.38 -4.54
C ARG A 170 -17.81 10.21 -4.49
N GLU A 171 -18.86 9.78 -5.19
CA GLU A 171 -20.16 10.45 -5.26
C GLU A 171 -21.17 9.88 -4.26
N SER A 172 -20.70 9.32 -3.15
CA SER A 172 -21.56 8.74 -2.12
C SER A 172 -21.43 9.40 -0.76
N VAL A 173 -22.55 9.37 -0.01
CA VAL A 173 -22.58 9.68 1.43
C VAL A 173 -21.67 8.74 2.22
N LEU A 174 -21.56 7.48 1.77
CA LEU A 174 -20.65 6.50 2.35
C LEU A 174 -19.20 6.99 2.27
N GLY A 175 -18.73 7.40 1.09
CA GLY A 175 -17.38 7.92 0.91
C GLY A 175 -17.08 9.13 1.79
N VAL A 176 -18.01 10.09 1.89
CA VAL A 176 -17.88 11.25 2.78
C VAL A 176 -17.79 10.82 4.25
N ARG A 177 -18.60 9.85 4.67
CA ARG A 177 -18.58 9.33 6.04
C ARG A 177 -17.26 8.63 6.35
N GLU A 178 -16.81 7.72 5.49
CA GLU A 178 -15.55 7.00 5.69
C GLU A 178 -14.35 7.96 5.71
N ALA A 179 -14.34 8.99 4.85
CA ALA A 179 -13.29 10.02 4.86
C ALA A 179 -13.25 10.81 6.18
N LYS A 180 -14.42 11.17 6.73
CA LYS A 180 -14.49 11.85 8.04
C LYS A 180 -13.98 10.95 9.16
N LEU A 181 -14.40 9.69 9.19
CA LEU A 181 -13.92 8.71 10.17
C LEU A 181 -12.41 8.49 10.05
N ALA A 182 -11.88 8.43 8.83
CA ALA A 182 -10.44 8.30 8.60
C ALA A 182 -9.68 9.55 9.06
N TYR A 183 -10.24 10.75 8.90
CA TYR A 183 -9.63 11.97 9.45
C TYR A 183 -9.62 11.96 10.98
N GLU A 184 -10.70 11.51 11.62
CA GLU A 184 -10.75 11.35 13.08
C GLU A 184 -9.68 10.37 13.56
N ARG A 185 -9.61 9.17 12.96
CA ARG A 185 -8.57 8.16 13.25
C ARG A 185 -7.15 8.69 13.05
N LEU A 186 -6.91 9.43 11.98
CA LEU A 186 -5.61 10.09 11.73
C LEU A 186 -5.25 11.02 12.89
N THR A 187 -6.19 11.87 13.32
CA THR A 187 -5.93 12.83 14.40
C THR A 187 -5.76 12.16 15.77
N GLU A 188 -6.49 11.09 16.04
CA GLU A 188 -6.35 10.28 17.25
C GLU A 188 -4.99 9.57 17.27
N SER A 189 -4.59 8.95 16.15
CA SER A 189 -3.29 8.30 16.00
C SER A 189 -2.14 9.30 16.19
N LEU A 190 -2.20 10.47 15.54
CA LEU A 190 -1.23 11.55 15.74
C LEU A 190 -1.16 12.00 17.22
N THR A 191 -2.31 12.17 17.87
CA THR A 191 -2.36 12.60 19.28
C THR A 191 -1.71 11.56 20.20
N SER A 192 -2.08 10.29 20.02
CA SER A 192 -1.54 9.17 20.80
C SER A 192 -0.03 9.05 20.64
N LYS A 193 0.46 9.04 19.39
CA LYS A 193 1.90 8.95 19.08
C LYS A 193 2.68 10.16 19.59
N CYS A 194 2.14 11.38 19.50
CA CYS A 194 2.78 12.55 20.11
C CYS A 194 2.92 12.40 21.63
N ALA A 195 1.89 11.92 22.31
CA ALA A 195 1.94 11.69 23.76
C ALA A 195 2.95 10.59 24.12
N GLU A 196 3.00 9.50 23.36
CA GLU A 196 3.98 8.43 23.53
C GLU A 196 5.42 8.93 23.38
N ILE A 197 5.71 9.69 22.33
CA ILE A 197 7.03 10.27 22.07
C ILE A 197 7.42 11.27 23.18
N ALA A 198 6.49 12.15 23.57
CA ALA A 198 6.71 13.14 24.61
C ALA A 198 7.01 12.49 25.98
N ASN A 199 6.35 11.38 26.30
CA ASN A 199 6.58 10.62 27.53
C ASN A 199 7.88 9.80 27.50
N SER A 200 8.26 9.29 26.32
CA SER A 200 9.43 8.43 26.17
C SER A 200 10.74 9.21 26.05
N HIS A 201 10.69 10.47 25.61
CA HIS A 201 11.86 11.29 25.34
C HIS A 201 11.74 12.68 25.96
N GLN A 202 12.50 12.94 27.04
CA GLN A 202 12.47 14.20 27.80
C GLN A 202 12.72 15.45 26.92
N HIS A 203 13.57 15.35 25.90
CA HIS A 203 13.85 16.47 24.98
C HIS A 203 12.70 16.76 24.00
N LEU A 204 11.73 15.86 23.85
CA LEU A 204 10.58 15.97 22.95
C LEU A 204 9.27 16.23 23.70
N GLN A 205 9.32 16.52 25.00
CA GLN A 205 8.14 16.78 25.85
C GLN A 205 7.24 17.94 25.35
N HIS A 206 7.78 18.82 24.50
CA HIS A 206 7.05 19.94 23.93
C HIS A 206 6.24 19.58 22.68
N LEU A 207 6.41 18.36 22.15
CA LEU A 207 5.69 17.85 21.00
C LEU A 207 4.22 17.65 21.36
N LYS A 208 3.32 18.38 20.67
CA LYS A 208 1.88 18.27 20.91
C LYS A 208 1.07 18.57 19.67
N LEU A 209 -0.08 17.91 19.58
CA LEU A 209 -1.12 18.20 18.60
C LEU A 209 -2.23 19.03 19.26
N THR A 210 -2.45 20.25 18.77
CA THR A 210 -3.47 21.17 19.29
C THR A 210 -4.64 21.28 18.32
N LYS A 211 -5.87 21.22 18.83
CA LYS A 211 -7.09 21.45 18.05
C LYS A 211 -7.42 22.94 17.96
N LEU A 212 -7.53 23.47 16.74
CA LEU A 212 -7.85 24.87 16.45
C LEU A 212 -9.01 24.92 15.44
N GLN A 213 -10.25 24.97 15.93
CA GLN A 213 -11.44 24.90 15.08
C GLN A 213 -11.38 23.67 14.12
N GLU A 214 -11.28 23.93 12.81
CA GLU A 214 -11.17 22.94 11.73
C GLU A 214 -9.74 22.45 11.47
N PHE A 215 -8.74 23.06 12.11
CA PHE A 215 -7.33 22.70 12.00
C PHE A 215 -6.89 21.82 13.16
N ARG A 216 -5.87 20.99 12.89
CA ARG A 216 -4.97 20.45 13.91
C ARG A 216 -3.59 21.04 13.67
N LEU A 217 -2.90 21.41 14.73
CA LEU A 217 -1.57 22.00 14.67
C LEU A 217 -0.60 21.16 15.49
N LEU A 218 0.35 20.54 14.82
CA LEU A 218 1.51 19.90 15.44
C LEU A 218 2.59 20.96 15.65
N SER A 219 3.14 21.00 16.85
CA SER A 219 4.17 21.95 17.27
C SER A 219 5.06 21.34 18.34
N GLY A 220 6.25 21.92 18.56
CA GLY A 220 7.11 21.58 19.69
C GLY A 220 8.60 21.48 19.40
N LEU A 221 9.01 21.49 18.12
CA LEU A 221 10.39 21.28 17.69
C LEU A 221 10.90 22.39 16.75
N GLY A 222 10.43 23.62 16.96
CA GLY A 222 10.81 24.79 16.15
C GLY A 222 10.04 24.96 14.84
N LEU A 223 9.37 23.92 14.35
CA LEU A 223 8.46 23.99 13.20
C LEU A 223 6.99 23.85 13.61
N PHE A 224 6.10 24.18 12.67
CA PHE A 224 4.66 24.05 12.82
C PHE A 224 4.08 23.31 11.62
N MET A 225 3.31 22.24 11.87
CA MET A 225 2.63 21.49 10.82
C MET A 225 1.12 21.54 11.05
N SER A 226 0.37 22.09 10.09
CA SER A 226 -1.08 22.20 10.17
C SER A 226 -1.76 21.16 9.28
N PHE A 227 -2.83 20.55 9.79
CA PHE A 227 -3.66 19.58 9.09
C PHE A 227 -5.09 20.11 9.02
N CYS A 228 -5.70 20.07 7.84
CA CYS A 228 -7.09 20.48 7.63
C CYS A 228 -7.78 19.56 6.63
N TRP A 229 -8.88 18.93 7.04
CA TRP A 229 -9.77 18.24 6.11
C TRP A 229 -10.82 19.21 5.62
N ARG A 230 -10.90 19.43 4.31
CA ARG A 230 -11.97 20.22 3.70
C ARG A 230 -12.88 19.29 2.92
N GLY A 231 -14.13 19.19 3.36
CA GLY A 231 -15.20 18.56 2.60
C GLY A 231 -16.12 19.63 2.02
N MET A 232 -16.20 19.74 0.69
CA MET A 232 -17.02 20.75 0.03
C MET A 232 -18.51 20.36 -0.01
N TYR A 233 -18.79 19.07 -0.15
CA TYR A 233 -20.14 18.53 -0.28
C TYR A 233 -20.41 17.47 0.79
N ALA A 234 -21.68 17.35 1.20
CA ALA A 234 -22.10 16.39 2.23
C ALA A 234 -22.26 14.95 1.69
N ASN A 235 -22.41 14.81 0.37
CA ASN A 235 -22.71 13.57 -0.34
C ASN A 235 -21.66 13.25 -1.42
N SER A 236 -20.59 14.02 -1.53
CA SER A 236 -19.54 13.80 -2.51
C SER A 236 -18.18 14.23 -1.95
N LEU A 237 -17.17 13.45 -2.28
CA LEU A 237 -15.76 13.77 -2.07
C LEU A 237 -15.19 14.64 -3.21
N ALA A 238 -16.03 15.13 -4.13
CA ALA A 238 -15.62 16.14 -5.10
C ALA A 238 -15.00 17.34 -4.36
N GLU A 239 -13.84 17.78 -4.85
CA GLU A 239 -13.06 18.89 -4.28
C GLU A 239 -12.72 18.74 -2.78
N SER A 240 -12.82 17.53 -2.24
CA SER A 240 -12.48 17.25 -0.85
C SER A 240 -11.05 16.74 -0.75
N SER A 241 -10.27 17.26 0.21
CA SER A 241 -8.88 16.85 0.40
C SER A 241 -8.40 17.14 1.81
N LEU A 242 -7.42 16.36 2.26
CA LEU A 242 -6.60 16.68 3.41
C LEU A 242 -5.42 17.55 2.95
N THR A 243 -5.33 18.75 3.51
CA THR A 243 -4.17 19.62 3.30
C THR A 243 -3.24 19.55 4.50
N VAL A 244 -1.96 19.33 4.24
CA VAL A 244 -0.90 19.36 5.25
C VAL A 244 0.14 20.39 4.85
N ASP A 245 0.28 21.44 5.65
CA ASP A 245 1.22 22.53 5.40
C ASP A 245 2.24 22.61 6.55
N LEU A 246 3.52 22.72 6.20
CA LEU A 246 4.63 22.89 7.13
C LEU A 246 5.16 24.32 7.07
N PHE A 247 5.42 24.91 8.24
CA PHE A 247 5.81 26.30 8.42
C PHE A 247 7.02 26.43 9.35
N ASP A 248 7.83 27.45 9.10
CA ASP A 248 8.99 27.83 9.93
C ASP A 248 8.64 28.65 11.18
N ASN A 249 7.41 29.15 11.27
CA ASN A 249 6.89 29.89 12.41
C ASN A 249 5.38 29.63 12.55
N VAL A 250 4.74 30.20 13.57
CA VAL A 250 3.32 30.03 13.86
C VAL A 250 2.48 30.50 12.64
N PRO A 251 1.73 29.61 11.98
CA PRO A 251 0.93 30.01 10.84
C PRO A 251 -0.26 30.89 11.24
N LYS A 252 -0.69 31.77 10.34
CA LYS A 252 -1.93 32.54 10.49
C LYS A 252 -3.13 31.63 10.26
N LEU A 253 -3.59 31.01 11.34
CA LEU A 253 -4.79 30.18 11.37
C LEU A 253 -5.89 30.85 12.22
N PRO A 254 -7.17 30.57 11.93
CA PRO A 254 -8.27 31.01 12.77
C PRO A 254 -8.05 30.68 14.25
N GLY A 255 -8.14 31.68 15.12
CA GLY A 255 -7.92 31.54 16.56
C GLY A 255 -6.48 31.75 17.03
N LEU A 256 -5.52 32.03 16.14
CA LEU A 256 -4.16 32.42 16.49
C LEU A 256 -3.87 33.87 16.12
N HIS A 257 -3.34 34.64 17.08
CA HIS A 257 -2.80 35.96 16.82
C HIS A 257 -1.31 35.86 16.55
N VAL A 258 -0.88 36.24 15.33
CA VAL A 258 0.53 36.18 14.92
C VAL A 258 0.95 37.53 14.33
N TRP A 259 2.07 38.05 14.82
CA TRP A 259 2.65 39.34 14.41
C TRP A 259 3.51 39.21 13.15
N GLU A 260 4.25 38.11 13.03
CA GLU A 260 5.10 37.79 11.88
C GLU A 260 4.43 36.77 10.96
N ASN A 261 4.67 36.88 9.65
CA ASN A 261 4.15 35.90 8.69
C ASN A 261 5.07 34.68 8.67
N ALA A 262 4.54 33.52 9.04
CA ALA A 262 5.24 32.27 8.82
C ALA A 262 5.42 31.99 7.32
N ARG A 263 6.61 31.54 6.93
CA ARG A 263 6.88 31.06 5.59
C ARG A 263 6.48 29.60 5.51
N ARG A 264 5.68 29.27 4.51
CA ARG A 264 5.36 27.88 4.20
C ARG A 264 6.58 27.19 3.57
N LEU A 265 7.07 26.15 4.23
CA LEU A 265 8.20 25.33 3.80
C LEU A 265 7.77 24.22 2.85
N GLN A 266 6.62 23.60 3.11
CA GLN A 266 6.11 22.49 2.31
C GLN A 266 4.58 22.46 2.35
N ALA A 267 3.95 22.02 1.26
CA ALA A 267 2.52 21.82 1.14
C ALA A 267 2.25 20.46 0.51
N LEU A 268 1.46 19.63 1.19
CA LEU A 268 1.05 18.30 0.75
C LEU A 268 -0.46 18.25 0.68
N LYS A 269 -0.98 17.51 -0.31
CA LYS A 269 -2.42 17.31 -0.49
C LYS A 269 -2.69 15.83 -0.70
N TYR A 270 -3.65 15.31 0.06
CA TYR A 270 -4.10 13.94 -0.05
C TYR A 270 -5.59 13.91 -0.37
N ASP A 271 -5.92 13.15 -1.41
CA ASP A 271 -7.30 12.80 -1.76
C ASP A 271 -7.66 11.49 -1.04
N TYR A 272 -8.91 11.36 -0.60
CA TYR A 272 -9.37 10.12 0.01
C TYR A 272 -10.15 9.31 -1.03
N GLU A 273 -9.66 8.12 -1.35
CA GLU A 273 -10.13 7.35 -2.50
C GLU A 273 -10.36 5.88 -2.14
N LEU A 274 -11.21 5.23 -2.94
CA LEU A 274 -11.28 3.78 -3.00
C LEU A 274 -10.08 3.28 -3.82
N VAL A 275 -9.17 2.57 -3.17
CA VAL A 275 -7.91 2.09 -3.75
C VAL A 275 -8.07 0.66 -4.24
N GLY A 276 -8.90 -0.16 -3.58
CA GLY A 276 -9.20 -1.54 -4.00
C GLY A 276 -10.65 -1.94 -3.72
N HIS A 277 -10.97 -3.22 -3.92
CA HIS A 277 -12.26 -3.79 -3.50
C HIS A 277 -12.31 -3.69 -1.96
N ASP A 278 -13.10 -2.76 -1.43
CA ASP A 278 -13.27 -2.48 0.01
C ASP A 278 -12.08 -1.85 0.76
N ARG A 279 -11.00 -1.49 0.06
CA ARG A 279 -9.89 -0.72 0.65
C ARG A 279 -9.96 0.74 0.23
N HIS A 280 -10.00 1.65 1.20
CA HIS A 280 -9.95 3.09 1.00
C HIS A 280 -8.81 3.71 1.80
N GLY A 281 -8.27 4.83 1.33
CA GLY A 281 -7.10 5.45 1.94
C GLY A 281 -6.78 6.82 1.36
N TYR A 282 -5.76 7.45 1.92
CA TYR A 282 -5.22 8.71 1.45
C TYR A 282 -4.21 8.50 0.33
N VAL A 283 -4.43 9.15 -0.80
CA VAL A 283 -3.54 9.14 -1.97
C VAL A 283 -2.96 10.53 -2.15
N GLU A 284 -1.63 10.63 -2.18
CA GLU A 284 -0.96 11.91 -2.38
C GLU A 284 -1.15 12.42 -3.82
N ARG A 285 -1.61 13.66 -3.98
CA ARG A 285 -1.86 14.28 -5.30
C ARG A 285 -0.57 14.62 -6.07
N SER A 286 0.53 14.89 -5.37
CA SER A 286 1.77 15.45 -5.93
C SER A 286 2.96 14.49 -5.99
N GLY A 287 2.80 13.24 -5.52
CA GLY A 287 3.90 12.28 -5.31
C GLY A 287 3.71 10.94 -6.02
N ASP A 288 4.31 9.89 -5.44
CA ASP A 288 4.32 8.49 -5.93
C ASP A 288 2.94 7.80 -5.96
N GLN A 289 1.82 8.54 -5.82
CA GLN A 289 0.46 7.99 -5.68
C GLN A 289 0.39 6.84 -4.67
N ARG A 290 1.15 6.92 -3.57
CA ARG A 290 1.08 5.92 -2.50
C ARG A 290 -0.25 6.05 -1.80
N ASP A 291 -0.91 4.92 -1.60
CA ASP A 291 -2.07 4.80 -0.75
C ASP A 291 -1.63 4.54 0.69
N LEU A 292 -2.16 5.34 1.62
CA LEU A 292 -1.84 5.25 3.04
C LEU A 292 -3.14 5.13 3.83
N THR A 293 -3.16 4.25 4.82
CA THR A 293 -4.21 4.27 5.85
C THR A 293 -4.08 5.53 6.71
N ALA A 294 -5.06 5.78 7.57
CA ALA A 294 -5.01 6.91 8.51
C ALA A 294 -3.81 6.78 9.47
N GLU A 295 -3.51 5.57 9.91
CA GLU A 295 -2.43 5.25 10.83
C GLU A 295 -1.07 5.34 10.14
N GLU A 296 -0.94 4.78 8.93
CA GLU A 296 0.28 4.87 8.12
C GLU A 296 0.59 6.33 7.74
N LEU A 297 -0.44 7.12 7.43
CA LEU A 297 -0.29 8.54 7.17
C LEU A 297 0.13 9.31 8.42
N ALA A 298 -0.38 8.96 9.61
CA ALA A 298 0.07 9.57 10.87
C ALA A 298 1.58 9.35 11.09
N ASP A 299 2.05 8.11 10.91
CA ASP A 299 3.45 7.74 11.03
C ASP A 299 4.32 8.48 10.02
N HIS A 300 3.89 8.50 8.76
CA HIS A 300 4.59 9.19 7.69
C HIS A 300 4.73 10.70 7.97
N LEU A 301 3.67 11.36 8.43
CA LEU A 301 3.67 12.79 8.71
C LEU A 301 4.52 13.16 9.93
N LEU A 302 4.54 12.31 10.97
CA LEU A 302 5.42 12.51 12.13
C LEU A 302 6.90 12.33 11.78
N GLN A 303 7.23 11.31 10.99
CA GLN A 303 8.58 11.11 10.47
C GLN A 303 9.02 12.32 9.63
N LEU A 304 8.16 12.77 8.70
CA LEU A 304 8.44 13.94 7.88
C LEU A 304 8.68 15.20 8.74
N TYR A 305 7.86 15.43 9.77
CA TYR A 305 8.01 16.56 10.67
C TYR A 305 9.36 16.50 11.40
N MET A 306 9.72 15.36 11.98
CA MET A 306 10.97 15.18 12.72
C MET A 306 12.20 15.31 11.82
N ASP A 307 12.18 14.69 10.63
CA ASP A 307 13.27 14.78 9.64
C ASP A 307 13.51 16.20 9.16
N ARG A 308 12.45 17.02 9.10
CA ARG A 308 12.55 18.44 8.76
C ARG A 308 13.11 19.26 9.91
N CYS A 309 12.69 18.99 11.14
CA CYS A 309 13.25 19.65 12.33
C CYS A 309 14.74 19.34 12.50
N ALA A 310 15.19 18.12 12.19
CA ALA A 310 16.60 17.74 12.29
C ALA A 310 17.53 18.39 11.25
N LYS A 311 16.98 19.06 10.22
CA LYS A 311 17.74 19.73 9.15
C LYS A 311 17.86 21.25 9.36
N LEU A 312 17.28 21.79 10.43
CA LEU A 312 17.37 23.19 10.84
C LEU A 312 18.52 23.36 11.83
#